data_AF-A0A9P7HL99-F1
#
_entry.id   AF-A0A9P7HL99-F1
#
_cell.length_a   1.000
_cell.length_b   1.000
_cell.length_c   1.000
_cell.angle_alpha   90.00
_cell.angle_beta   90.00
_cell.angle_gamma   90.00
#
_symmetry.space_group_name_H-M   'P 1'
#
loop_
_entity.id
_entity.type
_entity.pdbx_description
1 polymer ?
#
loop_
_entity_poly.entity_id
_entity_poly.type
_entity_poly.pdbx_seq_one_letter_code
_entity_poly.pdbx_strand_id
1 'polypeptide(L)'
;MVLHQYDYIFAIGTIFSFLDAWNIGANDVANAIGPYATIYQIWRTGGLEGSKSSVPVWILCFGGAGIALGIWTHGYNIMRNLGNRLTLHSPSRGFSMELGVAITIILATRLKLPVSTTQCITGATVGVGLCSGTWRSINWRMVAWIYMGWIITLPVAGVISGVICGIIINAPRWGYSG
;
A
#
# COMPACT_ATOMS: atom_id res chain seq x y z
N MET A 1 -28.10 -20.22 11.76
CA MET A 1 -27.54 -21.52 11.36
C MET A 1 -26.04 -21.31 11.18
N VAL A 2 -25.21 -21.80 12.10
CA VAL A 2 -23.74 -21.64 12.03
C VAL A 2 -23.22 -22.66 11.03
N LEU A 3 -22.74 -22.20 9.88
CA LEU A 3 -22.25 -23.08 8.82
C LEU A 3 -20.80 -23.48 9.13
N HIS A 4 -20.62 -24.48 9.99
CA HIS A 4 -19.30 -25.06 10.32
C HIS A 4 -18.47 -25.48 9.09
N GLN A 5 -19.14 -25.71 7.95
CA GLN A 5 -18.52 -26.06 6.68
C GLN A 5 -17.80 -24.88 5.99
N TYR A 6 -17.85 -23.64 6.50
CA TYR A 6 -17.03 -22.54 5.97
C TYR A 6 -15.93 -22.09 6.94
N ASP A 7 -15.89 -22.64 8.15
CA ASP A 7 -14.90 -22.28 9.17
C ASP A 7 -13.48 -22.64 8.73
N TYR A 8 -13.29 -23.76 8.01
CA TYR A 8 -11.98 -24.13 7.48
C TYR A 8 -11.51 -23.20 6.36
N ILE A 9 -12.42 -22.73 5.49
CA ILE A 9 -12.09 -21.77 4.42
C ILE A 9 -11.73 -20.42 5.06
N PHE A 10 -12.46 -20.03 6.09
CA PHE A 10 -12.17 -18.81 6.84
C PHE A 10 -10.83 -18.89 7.58
N ALA A 11 -10.52 -20.03 8.21
CA ALA A 11 -9.25 -20.25 8.88
C ALA A 11 -8.06 -20.22 7.89
N ILE A 12 -8.19 -20.91 6.76
CA ILE A 12 -7.18 -20.88 5.69
C ILE A 12 -7.05 -19.46 5.12
N GLY A 13 -8.17 -18.79 4.85
CA GLY A 13 -8.17 -17.41 4.38
C GLY A 13 -7.42 -16.48 5.32
N THR A 14 -7.66 -16.59 6.62
CA THR A 14 -6.96 -15.78 7.64
C THR A 14 -5.44 -15.97 7.59
N ILE A 15 -4.96 -17.19 7.35
CA ILE A 15 -3.51 -17.46 7.19
C ILE A 15 -2.96 -16.72 5.96
N PHE A 16 -3.70 -16.73 4.85
CA PHE A 16 -3.30 -15.97 3.65
C PHE A 16 -3.37 -14.46 3.87
N SER A 17 -4.35 -13.95 4.61
CA SER A 17 -4.41 -12.54 5.00
C SER A 17 -3.17 -12.10 5.78
N PHE A 18 -2.62 -12.96 6.66
CA PHE A 18 -1.37 -12.68 7.36
C PHE A 18 -0.16 -12.62 6.41
N LEU A 19 -0.10 -13.51 5.42
CA LEU A 19 0.95 -13.50 4.40
C LEU A 19 0.86 -12.25 3.53
N ASP A 20 -0.35 -11.83 3.16
CA ASP A 20 -0.58 -10.60 2.40
C ASP A 20 -0.21 -9.36 3.23
N ALA A 21 -0.54 -9.34 4.52
CA ALA A 21 -0.13 -8.26 5.42
C ALA A 21 1.40 -8.14 5.51
N TRP A 22 2.12 -9.26 5.54
CA TRP A 22 3.59 -9.28 5.48
C TRP A 22 4.10 -8.69 4.15
N ASN A 23 3.54 -9.14 3.02
CA ASN A 23 3.94 -8.67 1.68
C ASN A 23 3.67 -7.17 1.50
N ILE A 24 2.53 -6.68 1.98
CA ILE A 24 2.18 -5.24 1.97
C ILE A 24 3.18 -4.47 2.83
N GLY A 25 3.46 -4.92 4.05
CA GLY A 25 4.45 -4.28 4.92
C GLY A 25 5.84 -4.20 4.27
N ALA A 26 6.30 -5.29 3.66
CA ALA A 26 7.59 -5.31 2.97
C ALA A 26 7.66 -4.34 1.78
N ASN A 27 6.56 -4.19 1.03
CA ASN A 27 6.46 -3.27 -0.10
C ASN A 27 6.39 -1.80 0.37
N ASP A 28 5.52 -1.51 1.33
CA ASP A 28 5.21 -0.13 1.76
C ASP A 28 6.29 0.49 2.63
N VAL A 29 7.07 -0.32 3.38
CA VAL A 29 8.25 0.18 4.11
C VAL A 29 9.23 0.86 3.15
N ALA A 30 9.43 0.32 1.94
CA ALA A 30 10.35 0.90 0.97
C ALA A 30 9.91 2.31 0.51
N ASN A 31 8.60 2.56 0.43
CA ASN A 31 8.04 3.85 0.00
C ASN A 31 8.36 4.98 0.98
N ALA A 32 8.32 4.71 2.30
CA ALA A 32 8.61 5.71 3.34
C ALA A 32 10.10 5.74 3.72
N ILE A 33 10.72 4.57 3.86
CA ILE A 33 12.10 4.46 4.34
C ILE A 33 13.13 4.71 3.25
N GLY A 34 12.80 4.50 1.97
CA GLY A 34 13.72 4.78 0.86
C GLY A 34 14.29 6.20 0.89
N PRO A 35 13.45 7.25 0.81
CA PRO A 35 13.90 8.64 0.89
C PRO A 35 14.61 8.97 2.21
N TYR A 36 14.11 8.44 3.33
CA TYR A 36 14.69 8.69 4.66
C TYR A 36 16.10 8.09 4.79
N ALA A 37 16.30 6.87 4.29
CA ALA A 37 17.60 6.20 4.29
C ALA A 37 18.62 6.95 3.41
N THR A 38 18.17 7.50 2.28
CA THR A 38 19.01 8.37 1.43
C THR A 38 19.46 9.62 2.20
N ILE A 39 18.56 10.31 2.90
CA ILE A 39 18.90 11.48 3.73
C ILE A 39 19.90 11.10 4.83
N TYR A 40 19.67 9.99 5.53
CA TYR A 40 20.56 9.51 6.58
C TYR A 40 21.97 9.19 6.07
N GLN A 41 22.09 8.62 4.87
CA GLN A 41 23.39 8.33 4.27
C GLN A 41 24.14 9.56 3.82
N ILE A 42 23.45 10.51 3.18
CA ILE A 42 24.05 11.81 2.82
C ILE A 42 24.55 12.51 4.09
N TRP A 43 23.79 12.45 5.18
CA TRP A 43 24.18 13.04 6.46
C TRP A 43 25.42 12.36 7.07
N ARG A 44 25.53 11.03 6.96
CA ARG A 44 26.65 10.27 7.57
C ARG A 44 27.94 10.33 6.75
N THR A 45 27.82 10.24 5.43
CA THR A 45 28.95 10.01 4.51
C THR A 45 29.32 11.26 3.72
N GLY A 46 28.46 12.29 3.68
CA GLY A 46 28.68 13.50 2.90
C GLY A 46 28.46 13.34 1.39
N GLY A 47 28.01 12.16 0.96
CA GLY A 47 27.76 11.83 -0.45
C GLY A 47 26.97 10.53 -0.61
N LEU A 48 26.58 10.23 -1.85
CA LEU A 48 25.87 9.00 -2.19
C LEU A 48 26.89 7.89 -2.53
N GLU A 49 27.09 6.94 -1.61
CA GLU A 49 27.90 5.75 -1.86
C GLU A 49 27.12 4.73 -2.72
N GLY A 50 27.07 4.96 -4.04
CA GLY A 50 26.62 4.00 -5.05
C GLY A 50 25.16 3.54 -4.99
N SER A 51 24.73 2.74 -5.99
CA SER A 51 23.33 2.29 -6.17
C SER A 51 22.81 1.29 -5.12
N LYS A 52 23.62 0.87 -4.14
CA LYS A 52 23.25 -0.12 -3.12
C LYS A 52 23.60 0.36 -1.72
N SER A 53 22.87 1.40 -1.33
CA SER A 53 22.70 1.88 0.03
C SER A 53 22.26 0.76 0.98
N SER A 54 23.12 0.38 1.94
CA SER A 54 22.70 -0.50 3.05
C SER A 54 21.90 0.32 4.06
N VAL A 55 20.64 -0.07 4.30
CA VAL A 55 19.75 0.59 5.25
C VAL A 55 19.91 -0.03 6.64
N PRO A 56 20.26 0.76 7.67
CA PRO A 56 20.31 0.27 9.05
C PRO A 56 18.98 -0.33 9.51
N VAL A 57 19.05 -1.47 10.22
CA VAL A 57 17.86 -2.22 10.68
C VAL A 57 16.94 -1.37 11.57
N TRP A 58 17.49 -0.48 12.40
CA TRP A 58 16.68 0.37 13.27
C TRP A 58 15.74 1.31 12.50
N ILE A 59 16.15 1.76 11.30
CA ILE A 59 15.32 2.60 10.43
C ILE A 59 14.15 1.78 9.88
N LEU A 60 14.40 0.52 9.51
CA LEU A 60 13.34 -0.40 9.08
C LEU A 60 12.35 -0.67 10.22
N CYS A 61 12.83 -0.87 11.45
CA CYS A 61 11.96 -1.03 12.63
C CYS A 61 11.11 0.23 12.88
N PHE A 62 11.70 1.42 12.72
CA PHE A 62 10.98 2.68 12.82
C PHE A 62 9.87 2.81 11.77
N GLY A 63 10.16 2.47 10.51
CA GLY A 63 9.17 2.46 9.44
C GLY A 63 8.03 1.47 9.69
N GLY A 64 8.37 0.24 10.10
CA GLY A 64 7.39 -0.79 10.44
C GLY A 64 6.48 -0.39 11.60
N ALA A 65 7.05 0.20 12.65
CA ALA A 65 6.27 0.73 13.79
C ALA A 65 5.32 1.86 13.35
N GLY A 66 5.77 2.75 12.47
CA GLY A 66 4.93 3.81 11.90
C GLY A 66 3.73 3.27 11.12
N ILE A 67 3.94 2.24 10.29
CA ILE A 67 2.85 1.56 9.55
C ILE A 67 1.86 0.92 10.53
N ALA A 68 2.36 0.20 11.54
CA ALA A 68 1.51 -0.45 12.55
C ALA A 68 0.62 0.59 13.29
N LEU A 69 1.19 1.72 13.69
CA LEU A 69 0.46 2.82 14.34
C LEU A 69 -0.57 3.47 13.40
N GLY A 70 -0.22 3.66 12.12
CA GLY A 70 -1.13 4.21 11.12
C GLY A 70 -2.35 3.32 10.88
N ILE A 71 -2.12 2.01 10.76
CA ILE A 71 -3.20 1.02 10.60
C ILE A 71 -4.09 1.00 11.85
N TRP A 72 -3.49 1.01 13.04
CA TRP A 72 -4.24 0.99 14.29
C TRP A 72 -5.12 2.23 14.47
N THR A 73 -4.63 3.41 14.11
CA THR A 73 -5.35 4.68 14.35
C THR A 73 -6.35 5.03 13.25
N HIS A 74 -6.02 4.83 11.97
CA HIS A 74 -6.83 5.31 10.83
C HIS A 74 -7.16 4.23 9.79
N GLY A 75 -6.56 3.04 9.88
CA GLY A 75 -6.76 1.96 8.90
C GLY A 75 -8.22 1.49 8.80
N TYR A 76 -8.99 1.60 9.89
CA TYR A 76 -10.39 1.17 9.92
C TYR A 76 -11.29 1.92 8.91
N ASN A 77 -10.95 3.16 8.55
CA ASN A 77 -11.72 3.93 7.57
C ASN A 77 -11.64 3.30 6.17
N ILE A 78 -10.44 2.87 5.77
CA ILE A 78 -10.22 2.20 4.48
C ILE A 78 -10.82 0.79 4.54
N MET A 79 -10.61 0.03 5.61
CA MET A 79 -11.18 -1.31 5.77
C MET A 79 -12.71 -1.29 5.72
N ARG A 80 -13.36 -0.30 6.35
CA ARG A 80 -14.82 -0.14 6.29
C ARG A 80 -15.30 0.18 4.88
N ASN A 81 -14.55 1.00 4.15
CA ASN A 81 -14.90 1.43 2.81
C ASN A 81 -14.73 0.28 1.80
N LEU A 82 -13.55 -0.35 1.72
CA LEU A 82 -13.34 -1.49 0.83
C LEU A 82 -14.17 -2.72 1.23
N GLY A 83 -14.23 -3.03 2.52
CA GLY A 83 -14.89 -4.22 3.02
C GLY A 83 -16.42 -4.17 2.94
N ASN A 84 -17.04 -3.05 3.32
CA ASN A 84 -18.50 -3.02 3.47
C ASN A 84 -19.22 -2.26 2.36
N ARG A 85 -18.54 -1.40 1.59
CA ARG A 85 -19.22 -0.49 0.64
C ARG A 85 -18.95 -0.79 -0.83
N LEU A 86 -17.98 -1.66 -1.15
CA LEU A 86 -17.58 -1.95 -2.54
C LEU A 86 -18.36 -3.14 -3.14
N THR A 87 -18.38 -4.28 -2.44
CA THR A 87 -19.15 -5.49 -2.81
C THR A 87 -19.36 -6.41 -1.61
N LEU A 88 -20.44 -7.19 -1.62
CA LEU A 88 -20.71 -8.23 -0.62
C LEU A 88 -19.91 -9.49 -0.95
N HIS A 89 -19.03 -9.89 -0.03
CA HIS A 89 -18.17 -11.05 -0.18
C HIS A 89 -18.37 -12.06 0.95
N SER A 90 -18.45 -13.35 0.58
CA SER A 90 -18.35 -14.48 1.50
C SER A 90 -16.88 -14.80 1.79
N PRO A 91 -16.55 -15.59 2.83
CA PRO A 91 -15.18 -16.02 3.11
C PRO A 91 -14.46 -16.64 1.90
N SER A 92 -15.17 -17.42 1.09
CA SER A 92 -14.64 -18.00 -0.16
C SER A 92 -14.29 -16.94 -1.22
N ARG A 93 -15.12 -15.89 -1.36
CA ARG A 93 -14.83 -14.75 -2.25
C ARG A 93 -13.65 -13.93 -1.73
N GLY A 94 -13.57 -13.74 -0.41
CA GLY A 94 -12.43 -13.15 0.29
C GLY A 94 -11.12 -13.84 -0.08
N PHE A 95 -11.07 -15.15 0.11
CA PHE A 95 -9.91 -15.98 -0.23
C PHE A 95 -9.52 -15.87 -1.70
N SER A 96 -10.49 -15.91 -2.63
CA SER A 96 -10.19 -15.73 -4.06
C SER A 96 -9.60 -14.35 -4.40
N MET A 97 -10.06 -13.29 -3.71
CA MET A 97 -9.50 -11.95 -3.90
C MET A 97 -8.04 -11.88 -3.44
N GLU A 98 -7.75 -12.37 -2.23
CA GLU A 98 -6.39 -12.41 -1.67
C GLU A 98 -5.45 -13.25 -2.53
N LEU A 99 -5.87 -14.44 -2.95
CA LEU A 99 -5.05 -15.29 -3.82
C LEU A 99 -4.73 -14.61 -5.17
N GLY A 100 -5.69 -13.91 -5.77
CA GLY A 100 -5.47 -13.13 -6.99
C GLY A 100 -4.47 -11.97 -6.79
N VAL A 101 -4.56 -11.29 -5.65
CA VAL A 101 -3.62 -10.23 -5.26
C VAL A 101 -2.22 -10.80 -5.05
N ALA A 102 -2.08 -11.87 -4.26
CA ALA A 102 -0.81 -12.52 -3.96
C ALA A 102 -0.09 -12.94 -5.25
N ILE A 103 -0.78 -13.60 -6.18
CA ILE A 103 -0.21 -14.01 -7.48
C ILE A 103 0.27 -12.77 -8.26
N THR A 104 -0.55 -11.72 -8.31
CA THR A 104 -0.22 -10.49 -9.05
C THR A 104 1.01 -9.79 -8.47
N ILE A 105 1.07 -9.62 -7.14
CA ILE A 105 2.18 -8.98 -6.44
C ILE A 105 3.46 -9.82 -6.58
N ILE A 106 3.37 -11.14 -6.41
CA ILE A 106 4.54 -12.03 -6.56
C ILE A 106 5.09 -11.92 -7.98
N LEU A 107 4.23 -12.00 -9.00
CA LEU A 107 4.65 -11.88 -10.39
C LEU A 107 5.31 -10.52 -10.66
N ALA A 108 4.69 -9.43 -10.22
CA ALA A 108 5.25 -8.08 -10.37
C ALA A 108 6.60 -7.92 -9.65
N THR A 109 6.72 -8.47 -8.45
CA THR A 109 7.97 -8.46 -7.67
C THR A 109 9.07 -9.24 -8.39
N ARG A 110 8.75 -10.39 -9.00
CA ARG A 110 9.71 -11.17 -9.81
C ARG A 110 10.16 -10.41 -11.07
N LEU A 111 9.26 -9.62 -11.66
CA LEU A 111 9.55 -8.72 -12.78
C LEU A 111 10.20 -7.40 -12.36
N LYS A 112 10.39 -7.18 -11.05
CA LYS A 112 10.92 -5.93 -10.45
C LYS A 112 10.10 -4.69 -10.81
N LEU A 113 8.81 -4.86 -11.05
CA LEU A 113 7.90 -3.77 -11.34
C LEU A 113 7.31 -3.22 -10.03
N PRO A 114 7.40 -1.90 -9.77
CA PRO A 114 6.70 -1.30 -8.66
C PRO A 114 5.20 -1.33 -8.95
N VAL A 115 4.43 -2.03 -8.10
CA VAL A 115 2.98 -2.15 -8.24
C VAL A 115 2.29 -1.69 -6.97
N SER A 116 1.09 -1.11 -7.11
CA SER A 116 0.28 -0.70 -5.98
C SER A 116 -0.59 -1.86 -5.48
N THR A 117 -0.35 -2.29 -4.25
CA THR A 117 -1.16 -3.31 -3.56
C THR A 117 -2.64 -2.93 -3.48
N THR A 118 -2.93 -1.63 -3.27
CA THR A 118 -4.31 -1.11 -3.24
C THR A 118 -5.05 -1.25 -4.58
N GLN A 119 -4.33 -1.11 -5.69
CA GLN A 119 -4.89 -1.32 -7.03
C GLN A 119 -5.12 -2.81 -7.29
N CYS A 120 -4.19 -3.67 -6.87
CA CYS A 120 -4.34 -5.11 -6.97
C CYS A 120 -5.60 -5.59 -6.24
N ILE A 121 -5.80 -5.21 -4.96
CA ILE A 121 -6.98 -5.65 -4.19
C ILE A 121 -8.27 -5.06 -4.74
N THR A 122 -8.29 -3.77 -5.12
CA THR A 122 -9.49 -3.15 -5.72
C THR A 122 -9.87 -3.86 -7.02
N GLY A 123 -8.89 -4.18 -7.87
CA GLY A 123 -9.10 -4.91 -9.11
C GLY A 123 -9.59 -6.34 -8.87
N ALA A 124 -9.01 -7.06 -7.91
CA ALA A 124 -9.47 -8.39 -7.51
C ALA A 124 -10.91 -8.37 -6.97
N THR A 125 -11.25 -7.34 -6.18
CA THR A 125 -12.62 -7.16 -5.66
C THR A 125 -13.63 -6.87 -6.76
N VAL A 126 -13.29 -6.04 -7.74
CA VAL A 126 -14.14 -5.80 -8.91
C VAL A 126 -14.28 -7.10 -9.73
N GLY A 127 -13.18 -7.83 -9.97
CA GLY A 127 -13.19 -9.09 -10.72
C GLY A 127 -14.10 -10.15 -10.10
N VAL A 128 -13.91 -10.44 -8.81
CA VAL A 128 -14.76 -11.40 -8.06
C VAL A 128 -16.21 -10.91 -7.98
N GLY A 129 -16.43 -9.60 -7.86
CA GLY A 129 -17.76 -8.98 -7.90
C GLY A 129 -18.49 -9.24 -9.23
N LEU A 130 -17.78 -9.14 -10.36
CA LEU A 130 -18.32 -9.40 -11.70
C LEU A 130 -18.61 -10.88 -11.93
N CYS A 131 -17.82 -11.79 -11.36
CA CYS A 131 -18.08 -13.24 -11.40
C CYS A 131 -19.39 -13.64 -10.71
N SER A 132 -20.02 -12.74 -9.92
CA SER A 132 -21.34 -12.98 -9.33
C SER A 132 -22.51 -12.80 -10.34
N GLY A 133 -22.22 -12.50 -11.61
CA GLY A 133 -23.18 -12.52 -12.71
C GLY A 133 -24.12 -11.32 -12.82
N THR A 134 -24.09 -10.39 -11.86
CA THR A 134 -24.95 -9.20 -11.86
C THR A 134 -24.09 -7.94 -11.76
N TRP A 135 -24.09 -7.07 -12.77
CA TRP A 135 -23.33 -5.79 -12.74
C TRP A 135 -23.69 -4.88 -11.55
N ARG A 136 -24.86 -5.06 -10.94
CA ARG A 136 -25.32 -4.33 -9.76
C ARG A 136 -24.72 -4.82 -8.45
N SER A 137 -23.95 -5.92 -8.45
CA SER A 137 -23.27 -6.43 -7.24
C SER A 137 -22.15 -5.50 -6.76
N ILE A 138 -21.68 -4.59 -7.64
CA ILE A 138 -20.58 -3.68 -7.38
C ILE A 138 -21.10 -2.25 -7.26
N ASN A 139 -20.60 -1.53 -6.26
CA ASN A 139 -20.84 -0.10 -6.13
C ASN A 139 -19.94 0.71 -7.09
N TRP A 140 -20.39 0.90 -8.32
CA TRP A 140 -19.64 1.64 -9.36
C TRP A 140 -19.32 3.08 -9.00
N ARG A 141 -20.18 3.73 -8.20
CA ARG A 141 -19.90 5.09 -7.71
C ARG A 141 -18.64 5.07 -6.84
N MET A 142 -18.51 4.08 -5.97
CA MET A 142 -17.34 3.93 -5.12
C MET A 142 -16.08 3.57 -5.91
N VAL A 143 -16.21 2.66 -6.88
CA VAL A 143 -15.11 2.35 -7.81
C VAL A 143 -14.63 3.64 -8.48
N ALA A 144 -15.53 4.43 -9.07
CA ALA A 144 -15.16 5.70 -9.70
C ALA A 144 -14.45 6.66 -8.73
N TRP A 145 -14.91 6.79 -7.49
CA TRP A 145 -14.23 7.60 -6.47
C TRP A 145 -12.80 7.12 -6.17
N ILE A 146 -12.56 5.81 -6.13
CA ILE A 146 -11.23 5.25 -5.90
C ILE A 146 -10.29 5.62 -7.07
N TYR A 147 -10.73 5.40 -8.31
CA TYR A 147 -9.93 5.69 -9.50
C TYR A 147 -9.64 7.20 -9.65
N MET A 148 -10.64 8.05 -9.42
CA MET A 148 -10.45 9.50 -9.39
C MET A 148 -9.47 9.92 -8.30
N GLY A 149 -9.54 9.28 -7.13
CA GLY A 149 -8.59 9.47 -6.04
C GLY A 149 -7.15 9.23 -6.49
N TRP A 150 -6.89 8.11 -7.18
CA TRP A 150 -5.54 7.78 -7.68
C TRP A 150 -5.01 8.81 -8.69
N ILE A 151 -5.85 9.26 -9.62
CA ILE A 151 -5.47 10.27 -10.61
C ILE A 151 -5.14 11.60 -9.92
N ILE A 152 -5.93 12.00 -8.91
CA ILE A 152 -5.74 13.28 -8.20
C ILE A 152 -4.55 13.23 -7.24
N THR A 153 -4.25 12.07 -6.64
CA THR A 153 -3.14 11.96 -5.67
C THR A 153 -1.77 12.25 -6.29
N LEU A 154 -1.53 11.86 -7.55
CA LEU A 154 -0.26 12.08 -8.23
C LEU A 154 0.10 13.57 -8.42
N PRO A 155 -0.74 14.42 -9.06
CA PRO A 155 -0.45 15.83 -9.22
C PRO A 155 -0.40 16.56 -7.87
N VAL A 156 -1.29 16.22 -6.93
CA VAL A 156 -1.31 16.87 -5.61
C VAL A 156 -0.02 16.57 -4.84
N ALA A 157 0.41 15.31 -4.78
CA ALA A 157 1.67 14.94 -4.12
C ALA A 157 2.89 15.58 -4.80
N GLY A 158 2.90 15.60 -6.14
CA GLY A 158 3.97 16.24 -6.91
C GLY A 158 4.06 17.74 -6.67
N VAL A 159 2.93 18.45 -6.67
CA VAL A 159 2.87 19.90 -6.42
C VAL A 159 3.30 20.22 -4.99
N ILE A 160 2.77 19.51 -3.98
CA ILE A 160 3.14 19.75 -2.58
C ILE A 160 4.64 19.52 -2.37
N SER A 161 5.16 18.39 -2.86
CA SER A 161 6.60 18.08 -2.78
C SER A 161 7.46 19.15 -3.49
N GLY A 162 7.06 19.55 -4.70
CA GLY A 162 7.76 20.58 -5.48
C GLY A 162 7.77 21.95 -4.81
N VAL A 163 6.64 22.37 -4.24
CA VAL A 163 6.54 23.65 -3.51
C VAL A 163 7.43 23.62 -2.26
N ILE A 164 7.37 22.55 -1.47
CA ILE A 164 8.21 22.41 -0.25
C ILE A 164 9.70 22.43 -0.63
N CYS A 165 10.09 21.68 -1.66
CA CYS A 165 11.47 21.66 -2.15
C CYS A 165 11.91 23.06 -2.62
N GLY A 166 11.07 23.77 -3.36
CA GLY A 166 11.34 25.13 -3.81
C GLY A 166 11.53 26.11 -2.65
N ILE A 167 10.71 26.01 -1.59
CA ILE A 167 10.87 26.83 -0.39
C ILE A 167 12.20 26.52 0.31
N ILE A 168 12.54 25.24 0.50
CA ILE A 168 13.78 24.83 1.20
C ILE A 168 15.02 25.31 0.44
N ILE A 169 15.03 25.20 -0.89
CA ILE A 169 16.17 25.63 -1.71
C ILE A 169 16.39 27.15 -1.62
N ASN A 170 15.31 27.93 -1.58
CA ASN A 170 15.33 29.39 -1.52
C ASN A 170 15.32 29.96 -0.09
N ALA A 171 15.28 29.10 0.93
CA ALA A 171 15.32 29.55 2.32
C ALA A 171 16.65 30.26 2.60
N PRO A 172 16.66 31.37 3.37
CA PRO A 172 17.87 32.10 3.70
C PRO A 172 18.84 31.17 4.44
N ARG A 173 19.98 30.89 3.82
CA ARG A 173 21.02 30.01 4.38
C ARG A 173 21.98 30.87 5.17
N TRP A 174 21.90 30.85 6.49
CA TRP A 174 22.90 31.49 7.33
C TRP A 174 24.15 30.59 7.42
N GLY A 175 25.29 31.09 6.94
CA GLY A 175 26.61 30.48 7.16
C GLY A 175 27.19 29.62 6.03
N TYR A 176 26.62 29.60 4.82
CA TYR A 176 27.21 28.91 3.65
C TYR A 176 27.80 29.93 2.67
N SER A 177 29.12 30.08 2.68
CA SER A 177 29.85 30.93 1.73
C SER A 177 30.41 30.04 0.62
N GLY A 178 29.79 30.10 -0.56
CA GLY A 178 30.35 29.61 -1.84
C GLY A 178 30.65 28.13 -1.93
#